data_AF-A0A0K9P0K7-F1
#
_entry.id   AF-A0A0K9P0K7-F1
#
_cell.length_a   1.000
_cell.length_b   1.000
_cell.length_c   1.000
_cell.angle_alpha   90.00
_cell.angle_beta   90.00
_cell.angle_gamma   90.00
#
_symmetry.space_group_name_H-M   'P 1'
#
loop_
_entity.id
_entity.type
_entity.pdbx_description
1 polymer ?
#
loop_
_entity_poly.entity_id
_entity_poly.type
_entity_poly.pdbx_seq_one_letter_code
_entity_poly.pdbx_strand_id
1 'polypeptide(L)'
;MSRFTRSRIIPDWSLHEMLTLILEIDAVYDEHGSNTISSHQKWNIIADHLIALNICRNSFQCRGKWDSLLFEYRVIKDWESRSRYQTASTSRSNGDDSYWCLKADKRKDLKLPIEFNRELFGLIEGFVIKRSSKPKIT
;
A
#
# COMPACT_ATOMS: atom_id res chain seq x y z
N MET A 1 25.20 -26.68 -12.71
CA MET A 1 24.03 -26.89 -13.60
C MET A 1 23.03 -25.76 -13.35
N SER A 2 23.24 -24.60 -13.98
CA SER A 2 22.35 -23.44 -13.81
C SER A 2 21.15 -23.57 -14.74
N ARG A 3 19.95 -23.65 -14.18
CA ARG A 3 18.70 -23.60 -14.93
C ARG A 3 18.22 -22.14 -14.95
N PHE A 4 18.73 -21.35 -15.88
CA PHE A 4 18.06 -20.10 -16.25
C PHE A 4 16.89 -20.44 -17.16
N THR A 5 15.73 -20.70 -16.56
CA THR A 5 14.48 -20.65 -17.32
C THR A 5 14.26 -19.20 -17.75
N ARG A 6 14.04 -19.02 -19.05
CA ARG A 6 13.57 -17.77 -19.66
C ARG A 6 12.19 -17.43 -19.09
N SER A 7 12.13 -16.95 -17.86
CA SER A 7 11.00 -16.19 -17.36
C SER A 7 11.18 -14.79 -17.92
N ARG A 8 10.27 -14.38 -18.80
CA ARG A 8 10.11 -12.99 -19.20
C ARG A 8 9.87 -12.22 -17.90
N ILE A 9 10.94 -11.64 -17.34
CA ILE A 9 10.92 -10.91 -16.07
C ILE A 9 9.81 -9.88 -16.23
N ILE A 10 8.70 -10.11 -15.55
CA ILE A 10 7.65 -9.10 -15.43
C ILE A 10 8.37 -7.91 -14.80
N PRO A 11 8.43 -6.75 -15.47
CA PRO A 11 9.15 -5.61 -14.91
C PRO A 11 8.56 -5.30 -13.53
N ASP A 12 9.44 -4.98 -12.58
CA ASP A 12 9.02 -4.52 -11.26
C ASP A 12 8.03 -3.36 -11.41
N TRP A 13 7.10 -3.27 -10.47
CA TRP A 13 6.16 -2.15 -10.43
C TRP A 13 6.93 -0.84 -10.21
N SER A 14 6.88 0.05 -11.18
CA SER A 14 7.39 1.40 -11.05
C SER A 14 6.58 2.21 -10.04
N LEU A 15 7.17 3.29 -9.51
CA LEU A 15 6.44 4.19 -8.60
C LEU A 15 5.18 4.75 -9.27
N HIS A 16 5.28 5.15 -10.54
CA HIS A 16 4.14 5.64 -11.30
C HIS A 16 3.01 4.60 -11.37
N GLU A 17 3.30 3.34 -11.73
CA GLU A 17 2.30 2.28 -11.76
C GLU A 17 1.66 2.04 -10.39
N MET A 18 2.45 2.09 -9.31
CA MET A 18 1.94 1.92 -7.94
C MET A 18 1.02 3.07 -7.51
N LEU A 19 1.38 4.31 -7.83
CA LEU A 19 0.56 5.48 -7.52
C LEU A 19 -0.77 5.40 -8.30
N THR A 20 -0.70 5.15 -9.61
CA THR A 20 -1.89 5.01 -10.46
C THR A 20 -2.80 3.88 -9.96
N LEU A 21 -2.22 2.73 -9.57
CA LEU A 21 -2.99 1.62 -9.00
C LEU A 21 -3.83 2.07 -7.80
N ILE A 22 -3.26 2.83 -6.86
CA ILE A 22 -3.99 3.25 -5.65
C ILE A 22 -5.07 4.27 -5.97
N LEU A 23 -4.80 5.20 -6.89
CA LEU A 23 -5.79 6.18 -7.34
C LEU A 23 -7.00 5.49 -7.99
N GLU A 24 -6.76 4.51 -8.86
CA GLU A 24 -7.83 3.73 -9.49
C GLU A 24 -8.59 2.85 -8.49
N ILE A 25 -7.89 2.26 -7.51
CA ILE A 25 -8.55 1.56 -6.40
C ILE A 25 -9.50 2.50 -5.66
N ASP A 26 -9.05 3.69 -5.28
CA ASP A 26 -9.87 4.64 -4.54
C ASP A 26 -11.10 5.07 -5.36
N ALA A 27 -10.91 5.41 -6.64
CA ALA A 27 -11.96 5.80 -7.57
C ALA A 27 -13.03 4.71 -7.74
N VAL A 28 -12.62 3.49 -8.13
CA VAL A 28 -13.53 2.36 -8.36
C VAL A 28 -14.30 2.01 -7.09
N TYR A 29 -13.64 2.02 -5.95
CA TYR A 29 -14.29 1.70 -4.69
C TYR A 29 -15.19 2.83 -4.17
N ASP A 30 -14.97 4.08 -4.55
CA ASP A 30 -15.86 5.21 -4.24
C ASP A 30 -17.12 5.19 -5.12
N GLU A 31 -16.97 4.92 -6.41
CA GLU A 31 -18.09 4.80 -7.36
C GLU A 31 -18.96 3.57 -7.07
N HIS A 32 -18.33 2.41 -6.82
CA HIS A 32 -19.04 1.14 -6.69
C HIS A 32 -19.30 0.68 -5.25
N GLY A 33 -19.03 1.51 -4.24
CA GLY A 33 -19.35 1.22 -2.83
C GLY A 33 -18.95 -0.19 -2.34
N SER A 34 -19.56 -0.70 -1.28
CA SER A 34 -19.34 -2.10 -0.85
C SER A 34 -20.22 -3.08 -1.61
N ASN A 35 -21.45 -2.68 -1.98
CA ASN A 35 -22.52 -3.62 -2.32
C ASN A 35 -23.03 -3.52 -3.77
N THR A 36 -22.49 -2.65 -4.62
CA THR A 36 -23.02 -2.51 -6.00
C THR A 36 -22.52 -3.62 -6.93
N ILE A 37 -21.27 -4.04 -6.77
CA ILE A 37 -20.63 -5.13 -7.54
C ILE A 37 -19.68 -5.94 -6.66
N SER A 38 -19.38 -7.17 -7.08
CA SER A 38 -18.47 -8.06 -6.37
C SER A 38 -17.02 -7.54 -6.33
N SER A 39 -16.25 -7.99 -5.34
CA SER A 39 -14.81 -7.70 -5.25
C SER A 39 -14.06 -8.11 -6.52
N HIS A 40 -14.39 -9.28 -7.08
CA HIS A 40 -13.81 -9.75 -8.33
C HIS A 40 -14.05 -8.78 -9.49
N GLN A 41 -15.28 -8.24 -9.62
CA GLN A 41 -15.59 -7.25 -10.66
C GLN A 41 -14.81 -5.95 -10.47
N LYS A 42 -14.66 -5.44 -9.23
CA LYS A 42 -13.86 -4.23 -8.96
C LYS A 42 -12.42 -4.39 -9.42
N TRP A 43 -11.79 -5.52 -9.11
CA TRP A 43 -10.41 -5.79 -9.53
C TRP A 43 -10.24 -5.92 -11.04
N ASN A 44 -11.25 -6.42 -11.75
CA ASN A 44 -11.24 -6.44 -13.21
C ASN A 44 -11.36 -5.03 -13.78
N ILE A 45 -12.28 -4.20 -13.27
CA ILE A 45 -12.41 -2.79 -13.69
C ILE A 45 -11.10 -2.03 -13.46
N ILE A 46 -10.49 -2.17 -12.29
CA ILE A 46 -9.19 -1.55 -11.98
C ILE A 46 -8.12 -1.98 -12.99
N ALA A 47 -8.03 -3.27 -13.31
CA ALA A 47 -7.08 -3.77 -14.30
C ALA A 47 -7.34 -3.19 -15.69
N ASP A 48 -8.61 -3.12 -16.11
CA ASP A 48 -8.99 -2.55 -17.40
C ASP A 48 -8.64 -1.05 -17.49
N HIS A 49 -8.84 -0.28 -16.41
CA HIS A 49 -8.42 1.12 -16.33
C HIS A 49 -6.89 1.26 -16.46
N LEU A 50 -6.12 0.43 -15.76
CA LEU A 50 -4.66 0.42 -15.87
C LEU A 50 -4.20 0.08 -17.29
N ILE A 51 -4.83 -0.91 -17.93
CA ILE A 51 -4.54 -1.28 -19.32
C ILE A 51 -4.83 -0.11 -20.27
N ALA A 52 -5.92 0.62 -20.06
CA ALA A 52 -6.24 1.82 -20.84
C ALA A 52 -5.20 2.95 -20.67
N LEU A 53 -4.50 2.98 -19.54
CA LEU A 53 -3.37 3.87 -19.26
C LEU A 53 -2.00 3.29 -19.70
N ASN A 54 -1.99 2.22 -20.50
CA ASN A 54 -0.80 1.49 -20.94
C ASN A 54 -0.01 0.79 -19.83
N ILE A 55 -0.65 0.51 -18.68
CA ILE A 55 -0.11 -0.28 -17.58
C ILE A 55 -0.65 -1.70 -17.70
N CYS A 56 0.10 -2.58 -18.35
CA CYS A 56 -0.32 -3.94 -18.67
C CYS A 56 -0.27 -4.90 -17.45
N ARG A 57 -1.18 -4.73 -16.49
CA ARG A 57 -1.31 -5.55 -15.28
C ARG A 57 -2.70 -6.16 -15.20
N ASN A 58 -2.79 -7.47 -14.97
CA ASN A 58 -4.09 -8.13 -14.79
C ASN A 58 -4.62 -7.95 -13.36
N SER A 59 -5.89 -8.31 -13.14
CA SER A 59 -6.57 -8.12 -11.85
C SER A 59 -5.88 -8.85 -10.68
N PHE A 60 -5.33 -10.04 -10.90
CA PHE A 60 -4.55 -10.76 -9.88
C PHE A 60 -3.26 -10.03 -9.51
N GLN A 61 -2.54 -9.48 -10.49
CA GLN A 61 -1.33 -8.69 -10.25
C GLN A 61 -1.64 -7.39 -9.49
N CYS A 62 -2.70 -6.69 -9.88
CA CYS A 62 -3.16 -5.47 -9.21
C CYS A 62 -3.51 -5.75 -7.74
N ARG A 63 -4.32 -6.79 -7.49
CA ARG A 63 -4.70 -7.18 -6.13
C ARG A 63 -3.50 -7.61 -5.29
N GLY A 64 -2.63 -8.46 -5.84
CA GLY A 64 -1.42 -8.90 -5.14
C GLY A 64 -0.50 -7.74 -4.79
N LYS A 65 -0.36 -6.76 -5.69
CA LYS A 65 0.43 -5.56 -5.42
C LYS A 65 -0.20 -4.70 -4.33
N TRP A 66 -1.52 -4.48 -4.38
CA TRP A 66 -2.24 -3.78 -3.33
C TRP A 66 -2.08 -4.46 -1.96
N ASP A 67 -2.25 -5.77 -1.88
CA ASP A 67 -2.13 -6.52 -0.63
C ASP A 67 -0.71 -6.40 -0.03
N SER A 68 0.32 -6.45 -0.89
CA SER A 68 1.71 -6.23 -0.49
C SER A 68 1.95 -4.81 0.04
N LEU A 69 1.47 -3.78 -0.67
CA LEU A 69 1.61 -2.38 -0.25
C LEU A 69 0.86 -2.09 1.05
N LEU A 70 -0.35 -2.63 1.19
CA LEU A 70 -1.16 -2.47 2.39
C LEU A 70 -0.52 -3.19 3.59
N PHE A 71 0.12 -4.33 3.37
CA PHE A 71 0.87 -5.02 4.41
C PHE A 71 2.04 -4.18 4.92
N GLU A 72 2.89 -3.67 4.04
CA GLU A 72 4.03 -2.82 4.41
C GLU A 72 3.58 -1.55 5.13
N TYR A 73 2.54 -0.88 4.62
CA TYR A 73 1.90 0.25 5.29
C TYR A 73 1.47 -0.11 6.72
N ARG A 74 0.81 -1.25 6.92
CA ARG A 74 0.37 -1.70 8.26
C ARG A 74 1.54 -1.98 9.20
N VAL A 75 2.62 -2.58 8.70
CA VAL A 75 3.84 -2.79 9.48
C VAL A 75 4.41 -1.47 9.99
N ILE A 76 4.46 -0.44 9.12
CA ILE A 76 4.93 0.90 9.50
C ILE A 76 3.99 1.52 10.56
N LYS A 77 2.66 1.52 10.32
CA LYS A 77 1.69 2.13 11.24
C LYS A 77 1.68 1.46 12.61
N ASP A 78 1.75 0.13 12.64
CA ASP A 78 1.79 -0.65 13.88
C ASP A 78 3.04 -0.28 14.71
N TRP A 79 4.21 -0.24 14.07
CA TRP A 79 5.43 0.19 14.74
C TRP A 79 5.35 1.63 15.25
N GLU A 80 4.90 2.58 14.42
CA GLU A 80 4.77 3.98 14.84
C GLU A 80 3.79 4.14 16.01
N SER A 81 2.72 3.33 16.05
CA SER A 81 1.79 3.33 17.19
C SER A 81 2.43 2.85 18.49
N ARG A 82 3.23 1.78 18.43
CA ARG A 82 3.94 1.21 19.58
C ARG A 82 5.03 2.15 20.09
N SER A 83 5.77 2.76 19.17
CA SER A 83 6.83 3.72 19.48
C SER A 83 6.26 4.96 20.19
N ARG A 84 5.17 5.55 19.67
CA ARG A 84 4.49 6.69 20.33
C ARG A 84 3.98 6.35 21.73
N TYR A 85 3.45 5.15 21.95
CA TYR A 85 3.02 4.73 23.28
C TYR A 85 4.19 4.66 24.27
N GLN A 86 5.31 4.09 23.84
CA GLN A 86 6.51 3.97 24.66
C GLN A 86 7.09 5.34 25.02
N THR A 87 7.14 6.29 24.08
CA THR A 87 7.68 7.61 24.37
C THR A 87 6.72 8.58 25.01
N ALA A 88 5.39 8.44 24.86
CA ALA A 88 4.44 9.16 25.69
C ALA A 88 4.60 8.83 27.20
N SER A 89 5.11 7.64 27.52
CA SER A 89 5.40 7.23 28.90
C SER A 89 6.74 7.72 29.46
N THR A 90 7.58 8.35 28.63
CA THR A 90 8.88 8.90 29.06
C THR A 90 8.97 10.37 28.65
N SER A 91 9.49 11.28 29.49
CA SER A 91 9.47 12.73 29.20
C SER A 91 10.41 13.19 28.05
N ARG A 92 10.75 12.30 27.10
CA ARG A 92 11.70 12.51 25.99
C ARG A 92 10.99 12.34 24.64
N SER A 93 9.98 13.15 24.36
CA SER A 93 9.35 13.21 23.04
C SER A 93 10.14 14.14 22.11
N ASN A 94 11.32 13.70 21.68
CA ASN A 94 11.94 14.30 20.49
C ASN A 94 11.31 13.61 19.28
N GLY A 95 10.92 14.35 18.24
CA GLY A 95 10.25 13.85 17.02
C GLY A 95 11.06 12.86 16.15
N ASP A 96 12.01 12.13 16.75
CA ASP A 96 12.86 11.11 16.15
C ASP A 96 12.18 9.73 16.02
N ASP A 97 10.96 9.57 16.56
CA ASP A 97 10.20 8.31 16.59
C ASP A 97 9.31 8.06 15.36
N SER A 98 9.59 8.71 14.23
CA SER A 98 8.87 8.45 12.98
C SER A 98 9.67 7.55 12.05
N TYR A 99 8.97 6.70 11.31
CA TYR A 99 9.57 5.83 10.28
C TYR A 99 10.41 6.63 9.28
N TRP A 100 9.94 7.84 8.94
CA TRP A 100 10.58 8.73 7.99
C TRP A 100 11.91 9.31 8.50
N CYS A 101 12.12 9.36 9.82
CA CYS A 101 13.37 9.84 10.46
C CYS A 101 14.40 8.71 10.63
N LEU A 102 13.99 7.44 10.55
CA LEU A 102 14.89 6.30 10.68
C LEU A 102 15.81 6.16 9.46
N LYS A 103 17.09 5.88 9.71
CA LYS A 103 18.05 5.43 8.68
C LYS A 103 17.74 3.99 8.25
N ALA A 104 18.14 3.63 7.03
CA ALA A 104 17.90 2.31 6.43
C ALA A 104 18.34 1.13 7.33
N ASP A 105 19.53 1.20 7.93
CA ASP A 105 20.02 0.14 8.83
C ASP A 105 19.11 -0.04 10.05
N LYS A 106 18.64 1.05 10.64
CA LYS A 106 17.70 1.00 11.77
C LYS A 106 16.34 0.42 11.37
N ARG A 107 15.84 0.75 10.17
CA ARG A 107 14.61 0.13 9.65
C ARG A 107 14.78 -1.38 9.50
N LYS A 108 15.93 -1.82 8.97
CA LYS A 108 16.27 -3.23 8.82
C LYS A 108 16.32 -3.95 10.18
N ASP A 109 17.00 -3.37 11.17
CA ASP A 109 17.09 -3.92 12.53
C ASP A 109 15.70 -4.08 13.17
N LEU A 110 14.82 -3.11 12.93
CA LEU A 110 13.43 -3.09 13.41
C LEU A 110 12.47 -3.92 12.56
N LYS A 111 12.96 -4.60 11.51
CA LYS A 111 12.17 -5.39 10.54
C LYS A 111 11.08 -4.57 9.85
N LEU A 112 11.33 -3.28 9.64
CA LEU A 112 10.48 -2.37 8.88
C LEU A 112 10.84 -2.42 7.40
N PRO A 113 9.93 -2.02 6.49
CA PRO A 113 10.27 -1.79 5.09
C PRO A 113 11.48 -0.87 4.99
N ILE A 114 12.56 -1.33 4.36
CA ILE A 114 13.80 -0.55 4.26
C ILE A 114 13.55 0.73 3.47
N GLU A 115 12.82 0.58 2.37
CA GLU A 115 12.35 1.65 1.51
C GLU A 115 10.84 1.58 1.40
N PHE A 116 10.19 2.74 1.52
CA PHE A 116 8.79 2.90 1.21
C PHE A 116 8.58 4.34 0.74
N ASN A 117 7.75 4.53 -0.28
CA ASN A 117 7.53 5.87 -0.81
C ASN A 117 6.50 6.62 0.05
N ARG A 118 6.82 7.88 0.39
CA ARG A 118 6.00 8.72 1.28
C ARG A 118 4.66 9.14 0.66
N GLU A 119 4.64 9.42 -0.63
CA GLU A 119 3.41 9.74 -1.36
C GLU A 119 2.50 8.51 -1.42
N LEU A 120 3.07 7.35 -1.75
CA LEU A 120 2.35 6.08 -1.76
C LEU A 120 1.73 5.79 -0.39
N PHE A 121 2.49 6.01 0.70
CA PHE A 121 1.99 5.87 2.06
C PHE A 121 0.78 6.78 2.33
N GLY A 122 0.87 8.05 1.93
CA GLY A 122 -0.22 9.02 2.11
C GLY A 122 -1.49 8.60 1.37
N LEU A 123 -1.39 8.09 0.15
CA LEU A 123 -2.55 7.60 -0.60
C LEU A 123 -3.18 6.36 0.05
N ILE A 124 -2.38 5.40 0.53
CA ILE A 124 -2.89 4.24 1.27
C ILE A 124 -3.57 4.68 2.57
N GLU A 125 -2.94 5.59 3.31
CA GLU A 125 -3.49 6.12 4.56
C GLU A 125 -4.85 6.81 4.32
N GLY A 126 -4.93 7.67 3.31
CA GLY A 126 -6.16 8.32 2.89
C GLY A 126 -7.26 7.32 2.53
N PHE A 127 -6.93 6.30 1.74
CA PHE A 127 -7.87 5.22 1.41
C PHE A 127 -8.36 4.49 2.67
N VAL A 128 -7.44 4.08 3.56
CA VAL A 128 -7.78 3.33 4.78
C VAL A 128 -8.67 4.16 5.70
N ILE A 129 -8.31 5.42 5.97
CA ILE A 129 -9.11 6.32 6.82
C ILE A 129 -10.50 6.52 6.23
N LYS A 130 -10.59 6.83 4.92
CA LYS A 130 -11.87 7.02 4.22
C LYS A 130 -12.77 5.79 4.37
N ARG A 131 -12.21 4.58 4.29
CA ARG A 131 -12.96 3.31 4.44
C ARG A 131 -13.38 3.02 5.87
N SER A 132 -12.57 3.40 6.85
CA SER A 132 -12.89 3.24 8.28
C SER A 132 -13.96 4.22 8.76
N SER A 133 -14.08 5.40 8.13
CA SER A 133 -15.05 6.43 8.51
C SER A 133 -16.45 6.27 7.88
N LYS A 134 -16.62 5.42 6.85
CA LYS A 134 -17.95 5.20 6.24
C LYS A 134 -18.83 4.39 7.22
N PRO A 135 -19.99 4.90 7.67
CA PRO A 135 -20.86 4.18 8.58
C PRO A 135 -21.34 2.89 7.92
N LYS A 136 -21.26 1.77 8.66
CA LYS A 136 -21.91 0.51 8.27
C LYS A 136 -23.41 0.75 8.38
N ILE A 137 -24.07 1.00 7.26
CA ILE A 137 -25.53 0.97 7.21
C ILE A 137 -25.92 -0.50 7.38
N THR A 138 -26.44 -0.82 8.57
CA THR A 138 -26.96 -2.13 8.97
C THR A 138 -28.28 -2.41 8.26
#